data_AF-A0A8H2WZR4-F1
#
_entry.id   AF-A0A8H2WZR4-F1
#
_cell.length_a   1.000
_cell.length_b   1.000
_cell.length_c   1.000
_cell.angle_alpha   90.00
_cell.angle_beta   90.00
_cell.angle_gamma   90.00
#
_symmetry.space_group_name_H-M   'P 1'
#
loop_
_entity.id
_entity.type
_entity.pdbx_description
1 polymer ?
#
loop_
_entity_poly.entity_id
_entity_poly.type
_entity_poly.pdbx_seq_one_letter_code
_entity_poly.pdbx_strand_id
1 'polypeptide(L)'
;MHHLPTLGSAQCAKGMTAWALLLLVHHPRVINTDRAQRYSISQLSSIMKLSGLLALGSLLSSLGVLAVPIAEFDAKVAAGFRLIQTSDDKAPFWATEDEKLELLRKDIGYFDLTETYHLEEDLKAKKVKAVVERATYPAISKQTAVKALLPSLSTTNMNSYLSKLTAFNNRYYKATTGLDASNYIYDTLSSIAAGKSGVTVTKFSHSWAQQSIIARIAGSSSSAPIVVLGAHEDSINQSNPMSGRAPGADDDGTGAVNLIEVFRVLVANGFKPTKNVEFHWYSGEEGGLLGSNAIATNYKAAGKSVYAMLQLDMTGYVKPGTTGTITLVTDNTDATLTNYVISLAGAYSSIKTATTTCGYGCSDHSSWTRQGFPAAFPFESTFSNDNPNIHSAADTTSVTGFSWSHSLEFAKIGLAFAYELGA
;
A
#
# COMPACT_ATOMS: atom_id res chain seq x y z
N MET A 1 -34.80 18.51 65.29
CA MET A 1 -34.18 19.58 64.47
C MET A 1 -34.51 19.22 63.02
N HIS A 2 -35.59 19.76 62.42
CA HIS A 2 -35.78 21.16 61.98
C HIS A 2 -34.76 21.54 60.88
N HIS A 3 -35.15 21.99 59.67
CA HIS A 3 -36.50 22.16 59.10
C HIS A 3 -36.49 22.10 57.56
N LEU A 4 -37.51 21.47 56.96
CA LEU A 4 -38.09 21.89 55.67
C LEU A 4 -39.08 23.04 55.95
N PRO A 5 -39.34 24.02 55.04
CA PRO A 5 -40.33 23.78 53.95
C PRO A 5 -40.25 24.66 52.66
N THR A 6 -41.09 24.29 51.66
CA THR A 6 -41.83 25.11 50.65
C THR A 6 -41.10 26.13 49.75
N LEU A 7 -41.33 26.26 48.42
CA LEU A 7 -42.52 26.26 47.52
C LEU A 7 -43.24 27.61 47.32
N GLY A 8 -43.37 28.00 46.04
CA GLY A 8 -44.29 29.02 45.50
C GLY A 8 -43.71 30.42 45.26
N SER A 9 -44.25 31.29 44.38
CA SER A 9 -45.13 31.10 43.21
C SER A 9 -45.44 32.45 42.54
N ALA A 10 -45.63 32.48 41.20
CA ALA A 10 -46.23 33.58 40.41
C ALA A 10 -45.37 34.89 40.29
N GLN A 11 -45.53 35.78 39.29
CA GLN A 11 -46.32 35.79 38.04
C GLN A 11 -45.81 36.88 37.05
N CYS A 12 -46.04 36.69 35.74
CA CYS A 12 -46.19 37.73 34.68
C CYS A 12 -45.00 38.67 34.30
N ALA A 13 -44.85 39.16 33.06
CA ALA A 13 -45.43 38.78 31.75
C ALA A 13 -44.74 39.49 30.55
N LYS A 14 -45.04 38.99 29.32
CA LYS A 14 -44.79 39.53 27.96
C LYS A 14 -43.39 39.24 27.36
N GLY A 15 -43.25 38.77 26.11
CA GLY A 15 -44.20 38.31 25.09
C GLY A 15 -43.54 37.29 24.14
N MET A 16 -44.26 36.32 23.55
CA MET A 16 -44.78 36.35 22.15
C MET A 16 -43.70 36.55 21.06
N THR A 17 -43.56 35.73 20.00
CA THR A 17 -44.22 34.47 19.53
C THR A 17 -43.28 33.85 18.46
N ALA A 18 -42.97 32.54 18.46
CA ALA A 18 -43.70 31.43 17.81
C ALA A 18 -43.79 31.51 16.26
N TRP A 19 -43.69 30.43 15.48
CA TRP A 19 -43.19 29.04 15.67
C TRP A 19 -42.89 28.46 14.25
N ALA A 20 -42.12 27.39 14.11
CA ALA A 20 -41.84 26.76 12.80
C ALA A 20 -42.89 25.70 12.43
N LEU A 21 -43.09 25.39 11.13
CA LEU A 21 -43.69 24.09 10.72
C LEU A 21 -43.45 23.64 9.25
N LEU A 22 -43.07 22.36 9.13
CA LEU A 22 -43.34 21.33 8.09
C LEU A 22 -43.02 21.49 6.58
N LEU A 23 -42.64 20.33 5.99
CA LEU A 23 -42.69 20.00 4.56
C LEU A 23 -43.95 19.18 4.22
N LEU A 24 -44.43 19.28 2.97
CA LEU A 24 -45.06 18.25 2.12
C LEU A 24 -45.20 18.88 0.70
N VAL A 25 -44.59 18.41 -0.41
CA VAL A 25 -44.70 17.15 -1.17
C VAL A 25 -45.58 17.29 -2.45
N HIS A 26 -45.21 16.54 -3.50
CA HIS A 26 -45.88 16.28 -4.81
C HIS A 26 -45.50 17.08 -6.07
N HIS A 27 -45.67 16.40 -7.22
CA HIS A 27 -45.29 16.76 -8.60
C HIS A 27 -46.53 17.31 -9.41
N PRO A 28 -46.54 17.33 -10.76
CA PRO A 28 -45.89 18.34 -11.63
C PRO A 28 -46.89 18.94 -12.66
N ARG A 29 -46.45 19.89 -13.52
CA ARG A 29 -46.87 19.94 -14.94
C ARG A 29 -46.07 20.94 -15.80
N VAL A 30 -46.12 20.68 -17.11
CA VAL A 30 -45.57 21.47 -18.23
C VAL A 30 -46.61 22.51 -18.70
N ILE A 31 -46.18 23.68 -19.21
CA ILE A 31 -46.77 24.36 -20.41
C ILE A 31 -45.96 25.63 -20.83
N ASN A 32 -45.19 25.46 -21.91
CA ASN A 32 -45.23 26.21 -23.19
C ASN A 32 -44.81 27.71 -23.36
N THR A 33 -44.53 28.02 -24.65
CA THR A 33 -44.52 29.32 -25.37
C THR A 33 -43.40 30.36 -25.20
N ASP A 34 -42.57 30.46 -26.24
CA ASP A 34 -42.20 31.66 -27.02
C ASP A 34 -41.95 33.02 -26.34
N ARG A 35 -40.76 33.59 -26.62
CA ARG A 35 -40.63 34.57 -27.72
C ARG A 35 -39.18 34.82 -28.14
N ALA A 36 -39.00 35.16 -29.42
CA ALA A 36 -37.73 35.58 -30.00
C ALA A 36 -37.66 37.11 -30.20
N GLN A 37 -36.45 37.67 -30.22
CA GLN A 37 -36.16 38.98 -30.81
C GLN A 37 -34.84 38.92 -31.61
N ARG A 38 -34.75 39.72 -32.68
CA ARG A 38 -33.64 39.73 -33.64
C ARG A 38 -32.99 41.12 -33.73
N TYR A 39 -31.66 41.16 -33.75
CA TYR A 39 -30.79 42.18 -34.36
C TYR A 39 -29.40 41.54 -34.52
N SER A 40 -28.48 41.93 -35.41
CA SER A 40 -28.51 42.55 -36.75
C SER A 40 -27.09 42.33 -37.35
N ILE A 41 -26.86 42.47 -38.66
CA ILE A 41 -25.58 42.07 -39.31
C ILE A 41 -24.92 43.23 -40.10
N SER A 42 -23.59 43.13 -40.28
CA SER A 42 -22.66 43.96 -41.09
C SER A 42 -22.04 45.16 -40.35
N GLN A 43 -20.78 45.59 -40.61
CA GLN A 43 -19.73 45.21 -41.60
C GLN A 43 -18.41 44.87 -40.85
N LEU A 44 -17.56 43.90 -41.25
CA LEU A 44 -16.61 43.87 -42.39
C LEU A 44 -15.64 45.08 -42.42
N SER A 45 -14.33 44.94 -42.62
CA SER A 45 -13.42 43.77 -42.75
C SER A 45 -11.98 44.23 -42.39
N SER A 46 -10.86 43.49 -42.47
CA SER A 46 -10.46 42.19 -43.06
C SER A 46 -9.54 41.45 -42.04
N ILE A 47 -8.55 40.55 -42.26
CA ILE A 47 -7.70 40.06 -43.38
C ILE A 47 -7.55 38.51 -43.28
N MET A 48 -6.84 37.90 -44.24
CA MET A 48 -6.46 36.49 -44.41
C MET A 48 -6.15 35.72 -43.11
N LYS A 49 -6.78 34.56 -42.85
CA LYS A 49 -6.73 33.27 -43.59
C LYS A 49 -5.37 32.56 -43.54
N LEU A 50 -5.34 31.43 -42.84
CA LEU A 50 -5.08 30.15 -43.52
C LEU A 50 -6.11 29.12 -43.03
N SER A 51 -6.69 28.35 -43.95
CA SER A 51 -7.70 27.32 -43.66
C SER A 51 -7.25 26.03 -44.32
N GLY A 52 -7.09 24.96 -43.54
CA GLY A 52 -6.68 23.65 -44.04
C GLY A 52 -7.24 22.55 -43.15
N LEU A 53 -8.10 21.71 -43.71
CA LEU A 53 -8.56 20.50 -43.04
C LEU A 53 -7.38 19.53 -42.89
N LEU A 54 -7.36 18.79 -41.78
CA LEU A 54 -7.17 17.33 -41.79
C LEU A 54 -7.55 16.75 -40.42
N ALA A 55 -8.86 16.56 -40.21
CA ALA A 55 -9.33 15.65 -39.17
C ALA A 55 -9.14 14.20 -39.68
N LEU A 56 -7.94 13.66 -39.47
CA LEU A 56 -7.55 12.30 -39.85
C LEU A 56 -6.58 11.78 -38.77
N GLY A 57 -6.72 10.52 -38.35
CA GLY A 57 -5.74 9.90 -37.45
C GLY A 57 -6.26 9.38 -36.11
N SER A 58 -7.57 9.31 -35.87
CA SER A 58 -8.12 8.42 -34.83
C SER A 58 -8.06 6.94 -35.27
N LEU A 59 -6.87 6.49 -35.68
CA LEU A 59 -6.53 5.08 -35.82
C LEU A 59 -6.04 4.60 -34.46
N LEU A 60 -6.70 3.59 -33.90
CA LEU A 60 -6.00 2.68 -33.00
C LEU A 60 -4.97 1.94 -33.84
N SER A 61 -3.77 2.52 -33.94
CA SER A 61 -2.63 1.78 -34.43
C SER A 61 -2.24 0.77 -33.34
N SER A 62 -2.73 -0.45 -33.48
CA SER A 62 -2.19 -1.64 -32.80
C SER A 62 -0.81 -2.04 -33.36
N LEU A 63 -0.02 -1.05 -33.77
CA LEU A 63 1.43 -1.11 -33.75
C LEU A 63 1.80 -1.31 -32.28
N GLY A 64 2.12 -2.55 -31.91
CA GLY A 64 2.72 -2.80 -30.60
C GLY A 64 3.95 -1.90 -30.47
N VAL A 65 4.00 -1.09 -29.42
CA VAL A 65 5.16 -0.26 -29.11
C VAL A 65 6.34 -1.22 -28.99
N LEU A 66 7.27 -1.16 -29.96
CA LEU A 66 8.47 -1.96 -29.91
C LEU A 66 9.25 -1.52 -28.66
N ALA A 67 9.59 -2.48 -27.80
CA ALA A 67 10.30 -2.20 -26.57
C ALA A 67 11.59 -1.43 -26.86
N VAL A 68 11.93 -0.45 -26.01
CA VAL A 68 13.13 0.39 -26.18
C VAL A 68 14.36 -0.52 -26.40
N PRO A 69 15.10 -0.38 -27.52
CA PRO A 69 16.22 -1.26 -27.84
C PRO A 69 17.23 -1.30 -26.69
N ILE A 70 17.72 -2.50 -26.35
CA ILE A 70 18.59 -2.72 -25.19
C ILE A 70 19.79 -1.74 -25.19
N ALA A 71 20.46 -1.56 -26.34
CA ALA A 71 21.59 -0.63 -26.44
C ALA A 71 21.23 0.87 -26.26
N GLU A 72 19.99 1.29 -26.53
CA GLU A 72 19.51 2.64 -26.22
C GLU A 72 19.16 2.78 -24.74
N PHE A 73 18.51 1.76 -24.18
CA PHE A 73 18.15 1.66 -22.77
C PHE A 73 19.40 1.67 -21.87
N ASP A 74 20.38 0.81 -22.15
CA ASP A 74 21.65 0.74 -21.41
C ASP A 74 22.41 2.07 -21.47
N ALA A 75 22.39 2.76 -22.62
CA ALA A 75 23.01 4.08 -22.77
C ALA A 75 22.29 5.17 -21.95
N LYS A 76 20.96 5.07 -21.77
CA LYS A 76 20.18 5.95 -20.89
C LYS A 76 20.46 5.70 -19.42
N VAL A 77 20.51 4.43 -19.00
CA VAL A 77 20.83 4.03 -17.62
C VAL A 77 22.28 4.41 -17.26
N ALA A 78 23.24 4.18 -18.16
CA ALA A 78 24.63 4.61 -17.99
C ALA A 78 24.79 6.13 -17.92
N ALA A 79 23.86 6.89 -18.51
CA ALA A 79 23.79 8.35 -18.40
C ALA A 79 23.01 8.85 -17.15
N GLY A 80 22.60 7.94 -16.24
CA GLY A 80 21.92 8.28 -14.98
C GLY A 80 20.41 8.50 -15.08
N PHE A 81 19.77 8.13 -16.20
CA PHE A 81 18.32 8.18 -16.33
C PHE A 81 17.65 6.90 -15.83
N ARG A 82 16.47 7.06 -15.23
CA ARG A 82 15.55 6.00 -14.81
C ARG A 82 14.32 6.02 -15.71
N LEU A 83 13.71 4.86 -15.96
CA LEU A 83 12.50 4.74 -16.79
C LEU A 83 11.25 4.71 -15.90
N ILE A 84 10.50 5.80 -15.85
CA ILE A 84 9.42 6.03 -14.88
C ILE A 84 8.05 5.89 -15.53
N GLN A 85 7.08 5.30 -14.83
CA GLN A 85 5.65 5.29 -15.21
C GLN A 85 4.80 5.85 -14.07
N THR A 86 3.85 6.75 -14.38
CA THR A 86 2.95 7.40 -13.40
C THR A 86 1.47 7.05 -13.57
N SER A 87 1.12 6.22 -14.57
CA SER A 87 -0.15 5.50 -14.68
C SER A 87 -0.10 4.49 -15.84
N ASP A 88 -0.92 3.43 -15.77
CA ASP A 88 -0.93 2.35 -16.77
C ASP A 88 -1.44 2.79 -18.16
N ASP A 89 -2.17 3.90 -18.26
CA ASP A 89 -2.63 4.50 -19.53
C ASP A 89 -1.56 5.36 -20.23
N LYS A 90 -0.45 5.67 -19.55
CA LYS A 90 0.66 6.46 -20.08
C LYS A 90 1.86 5.58 -20.41
N ALA A 91 2.51 5.88 -21.52
CA ALA A 91 3.84 5.32 -21.81
C ALA A 91 4.86 5.78 -20.75
N PRO A 92 5.82 4.93 -20.36
CA PRO A 92 6.88 5.33 -19.45
C PRO A 92 7.83 6.35 -20.11
N PHE A 93 8.47 7.19 -19.29
CA PHE A 93 9.35 8.28 -19.71
C PHE A 93 10.68 8.25 -18.97
N TRP A 94 11.74 8.76 -19.60
CA TRP A 94 13.05 8.89 -18.97
C TRP A 94 13.07 10.11 -18.04
N ALA A 95 13.51 9.92 -16.80
CA ALA A 95 13.70 10.97 -15.80
C ALA A 95 15.06 10.82 -15.11
N THR A 96 15.59 11.92 -14.60
CA THR A 96 16.71 11.92 -13.64
C THR A 96 16.24 11.53 -12.24
N GLU A 97 17.16 11.15 -11.34
CA GLU A 97 16.82 10.87 -9.94
C GLU A 97 16.24 12.12 -9.23
N ASP A 98 16.66 13.34 -9.59
CA ASP A 98 16.07 14.58 -9.05
C ASP A 98 14.63 14.79 -9.50
N GLU A 99 14.32 14.56 -10.79
CA GLU A 99 12.95 14.58 -11.31
C GLU A 99 12.08 13.49 -10.67
N LYS A 100 12.66 12.32 -10.36
CA LYS A 100 11.99 11.22 -9.68
C LYS A 100 11.64 11.57 -8.22
N LEU A 101 12.60 12.13 -7.47
CA LEU A 101 12.35 12.67 -6.12
C LEU A 101 11.32 13.81 -6.13
N GLU A 102 11.22 14.55 -7.23
CA GLU A 102 10.27 15.65 -7.42
C GLU A 102 8.84 15.19 -7.79
N LEU A 103 8.64 13.90 -8.10
CA LEU A 103 7.34 13.22 -8.08
C LEU A 103 6.94 12.87 -6.64
N LEU A 104 7.87 12.28 -5.88
CA LEU A 104 7.67 11.88 -4.48
C LEU A 104 7.34 13.09 -3.58
N ARG A 105 8.01 14.24 -3.77
CA ARG A 105 7.70 15.51 -3.08
C ARG A 105 6.36 16.16 -3.48
N LYS A 106 5.65 15.60 -4.44
CA LYS A 106 4.33 16.07 -4.91
C LYS A 106 3.22 15.04 -4.68
N ASP A 107 3.51 13.98 -3.95
CA ASP A 107 2.60 12.86 -3.70
C ASP A 107 2.11 12.20 -5.02
N ILE A 108 2.96 12.22 -6.06
CA ILE A 108 2.70 11.59 -7.35
C ILE A 108 3.38 10.21 -7.34
N GLY A 109 2.63 9.18 -6.92
CA GLY A 109 3.09 7.79 -6.95
C GLY A 109 3.49 7.30 -8.36
N TYR A 110 4.47 6.41 -8.41
CA TYR A 110 5.16 6.02 -9.64
C TYR A 110 5.83 4.65 -9.53
N PHE A 111 6.06 4.01 -10.68
CA PHE A 111 6.99 2.88 -10.80
C PHE A 111 8.29 3.34 -11.46
N ASP A 112 9.42 2.88 -10.94
CA ASP A 112 10.72 2.91 -11.59
C ASP A 112 10.95 1.54 -12.25
N LEU A 113 10.70 1.46 -13.56
CA LEU A 113 10.72 0.23 -14.35
C LEU A 113 12.13 -0.16 -14.83
N THR A 114 13.17 0.58 -14.45
CA THR A 114 14.52 0.45 -15.02
C THR A 114 15.10 -0.96 -14.87
N GLU A 115 14.68 -1.70 -13.86
CA GLU A 115 15.17 -3.04 -13.53
C GLU A 115 14.29 -4.17 -14.14
N THR A 116 13.06 -3.87 -14.52
CA THR A 116 12.05 -4.87 -14.94
C THR A 116 11.60 -4.73 -16.39
N TYR A 117 11.77 -3.55 -17.01
CA TYR A 117 11.11 -3.18 -18.27
C TYR A 117 11.22 -4.22 -19.39
N HIS A 118 12.44 -4.66 -19.76
CA HIS A 118 12.60 -5.64 -20.84
C HIS A 118 12.01 -7.02 -20.50
N LEU A 119 12.03 -7.42 -19.22
CA LEU A 119 11.38 -8.65 -18.77
C LEU A 119 9.86 -8.52 -18.80
N GLU A 120 9.30 -7.39 -18.37
CA GLU A 120 7.87 -7.11 -18.51
C GLU A 120 7.41 -7.14 -19.97
N GLU A 121 8.17 -6.52 -20.90
CA GLU A 121 7.84 -6.53 -22.33
C GLU A 121 7.99 -7.91 -22.97
N ASP A 122 9.00 -8.70 -22.59
CA ASP A 122 9.15 -10.10 -23.02
C ASP A 122 7.96 -10.96 -22.55
N LEU A 123 7.55 -10.82 -21.28
CA LEU A 123 6.38 -11.50 -20.72
C LEU A 123 5.08 -11.06 -21.41
N LYS A 124 4.92 -9.76 -21.72
CA LYS A 124 3.78 -9.22 -22.48
C LYS A 124 3.74 -9.80 -23.91
N ALA A 125 4.86 -9.81 -24.63
CA ALA A 125 4.99 -10.36 -25.98
C ALA A 125 4.70 -11.87 -26.03
N LYS A 126 5.25 -12.64 -25.07
CA LYS A 126 4.95 -14.07 -24.87
C LYS A 126 3.57 -14.34 -24.28
N LYS A 127 2.80 -13.30 -23.95
CA LYS A 127 1.45 -13.34 -23.35
C LYS A 127 1.37 -14.08 -22.01
N VAL A 128 2.47 -14.18 -21.27
CA VAL A 128 2.56 -14.85 -19.97
C VAL A 128 1.62 -14.18 -18.97
N LYS A 129 0.88 -15.00 -18.23
CA LYS A 129 -0.08 -14.56 -17.21
C LYS A 129 0.40 -14.97 -15.82
N ALA A 130 0.06 -14.15 -14.83
CA ALA A 130 0.16 -14.54 -13.42
C ALA A 130 -0.63 -15.84 -13.19
N VAL A 131 -0.02 -16.80 -12.51
CA VAL A 131 -0.71 -18.02 -12.08
C VAL A 131 -1.42 -17.68 -10.77
N VAL A 132 -2.75 -17.61 -10.82
CA VAL A 132 -3.60 -17.22 -9.68
C VAL A 132 -4.72 -18.24 -9.51
N GLU A 133 -4.76 -18.88 -8.35
CA GLU A 133 -5.89 -19.72 -7.94
C GLU A 133 -7.04 -18.85 -7.42
N ARG A 134 -7.77 -18.23 -8.36
CA ARG A 134 -8.94 -17.37 -8.09
C ARG A 134 -10.17 -18.11 -7.54
N ALA A 135 -9.98 -19.27 -6.91
CA ALA A 135 -11.03 -19.93 -6.14
C ALA A 135 -11.36 -19.02 -4.94
N THR A 136 -12.61 -18.59 -4.84
CA THR A 136 -13.10 -17.61 -3.86
C THR A 136 -12.55 -17.86 -2.46
N TYR A 137 -11.95 -16.83 -1.84
CA TYR A 137 -11.40 -16.94 -0.48
C TYR A 137 -12.44 -17.54 0.48
N PRO A 138 -12.05 -18.49 1.34
CA PRO A 138 -13.00 -19.22 2.18
C PRO A 138 -13.68 -18.29 3.18
N ALA A 139 -14.83 -18.72 3.72
CA ALA A 139 -15.36 -18.09 4.91
C ALA A 139 -14.35 -18.23 6.07
N ILE A 140 -14.26 -17.20 6.92
CA ILE A 140 -13.39 -17.22 8.11
C ILE A 140 -13.76 -18.43 8.97
N SER A 141 -12.82 -19.33 9.23
CA SER A 141 -13.09 -20.70 9.70
C SER A 141 -12.09 -21.26 10.72
N LYS A 142 -10.98 -20.55 10.98
CA LYS A 142 -9.91 -20.98 11.89
C LYS A 142 -9.95 -20.21 13.22
N GLN A 143 -11.09 -19.59 13.59
CA GLN A 143 -11.20 -18.65 14.72
C GLN A 143 -10.63 -19.18 16.02
N THR A 144 -10.89 -20.45 16.37
CA THR A 144 -10.36 -21.06 17.61
C THR A 144 -8.84 -21.14 17.60
N ALA A 145 -8.23 -21.48 16.46
CA ALA A 145 -6.78 -21.60 16.33
C ALA A 145 -6.10 -20.23 16.27
N VAL A 146 -6.61 -19.30 15.46
CA VAL A 146 -6.08 -17.94 15.36
C VAL A 146 -6.17 -17.23 16.72
N LYS A 147 -7.32 -17.29 17.41
CA LYS A 147 -7.52 -16.63 18.71
C LYS A 147 -6.68 -17.24 19.84
N ALA A 148 -6.25 -18.50 19.72
CA ALA A 148 -5.27 -19.08 20.63
C ALA A 148 -3.85 -18.53 20.40
N LEU A 149 -3.53 -18.06 19.18
CA LEU A 149 -2.22 -17.49 18.83
C LEU A 149 -2.12 -15.97 19.09
N LEU A 150 -3.22 -15.21 19.02
CA LEU A 150 -3.20 -13.74 19.23
C LEU A 150 -2.48 -13.31 20.54
N PRO A 151 -2.64 -13.98 21.70
CA PRO A 151 -1.91 -13.62 22.94
C PRO A 151 -0.39 -13.87 22.88
N SER A 152 0.13 -14.52 21.82
CA SER A 152 1.56 -14.68 21.59
C SER A 152 2.21 -13.47 20.93
N LEU A 153 1.43 -12.53 20.36
CA LEU A 153 1.92 -11.29 19.75
C LEU A 153 2.35 -10.29 20.85
N SER A 154 3.52 -9.69 20.68
CA SER A 154 4.20 -8.88 21.68
C SER A 154 4.66 -7.54 21.09
N THR A 155 4.01 -6.46 21.51
CA THR A 155 4.45 -5.08 21.21
C THR A 155 5.83 -4.78 21.79
N THR A 156 6.24 -5.46 22.87
CA THR A 156 7.61 -5.39 23.41
C THR A 156 8.64 -5.92 22.41
N ASN A 157 8.31 -6.99 21.68
CA ASN A 157 9.19 -7.52 20.64
C ASN A 157 9.24 -6.58 19.44
N MET A 158 8.07 -6.16 18.94
CA MET A 158 7.94 -5.21 17.83
C MET A 158 8.72 -3.93 18.12
N ASN A 159 8.60 -3.37 19.32
CA ASN A 159 9.37 -2.23 19.78
C ASN A 159 10.87 -2.51 19.87
N SER A 160 11.29 -3.71 20.31
CA SER A 160 12.70 -4.09 20.34
C SER A 160 13.31 -4.17 18.94
N TYR A 161 12.58 -4.74 17.97
CA TYR A 161 12.98 -4.79 16.56
C TYR A 161 13.01 -3.39 15.94
N LEU A 162 11.99 -2.57 16.18
CA LEU A 162 11.92 -1.21 15.63
C LEU A 162 13.00 -0.30 16.22
N SER A 163 13.35 -0.47 17.50
CA SER A 163 14.46 0.21 18.16
C SER A 163 15.84 -0.12 17.55
N LYS A 164 15.93 -1.13 16.68
CA LYS A 164 17.13 -1.41 15.86
C LYS A 164 17.01 -0.77 14.48
N LEU A 165 15.88 -0.94 13.79
CA LEU A 165 15.64 -0.36 12.46
C LEU A 165 15.72 1.18 12.46
N THR A 166 15.20 1.82 13.51
CA THR A 166 15.27 3.29 13.69
C THR A 166 16.61 3.80 14.19
N ALA A 167 17.51 2.92 14.66
CA ALA A 167 18.83 3.31 15.17
C ALA A 167 19.88 3.46 14.05
N PHE A 168 19.62 2.93 12.86
CA PHE A 168 20.36 3.30 11.66
C PHE A 168 20.14 4.79 11.31
N ASN A 169 21.04 5.36 10.50
CA ASN A 169 20.87 6.76 10.06
C ASN A 169 19.66 6.90 9.13
N ASN A 170 19.62 6.04 8.12
CA ASN A 170 18.51 5.75 7.23
C ASN A 170 18.62 4.28 6.81
N ARG A 171 17.58 3.73 6.19
CA ARG A 171 17.60 2.38 5.60
C ARG A 171 17.63 2.41 4.07
N TYR A 172 17.93 3.57 3.47
CA TYR A 172 17.81 3.84 2.04
C TYR A 172 18.54 2.79 1.18
N TYR A 173 17.87 2.27 0.14
CA TYR A 173 18.29 1.07 -0.60
C TYR A 173 19.69 1.13 -1.24
N LYS A 174 20.18 2.33 -1.58
CA LYS A 174 21.54 2.57 -2.10
C LYS A 174 22.61 2.80 -1.02
N ALA A 175 22.22 3.02 0.23
CA ALA A 175 23.15 3.30 1.33
C ALA A 175 23.62 2.01 2.01
N THR A 176 24.85 2.02 2.56
CA THR A 176 25.39 0.91 3.35
C THR A 176 24.50 0.57 4.54
N THR A 177 23.87 1.57 5.17
CA THR A 177 22.94 1.39 6.29
C THR A 177 21.63 0.70 5.89
N GLY A 178 21.21 0.78 4.62
CA GLY A 178 20.12 -0.04 4.09
C GLY A 178 20.52 -1.51 3.99
N LEU A 179 21.71 -1.80 3.45
CA LEU A 179 22.28 -3.15 3.46
C LEU A 179 22.42 -3.69 4.90
N ASP A 180 22.92 -2.89 5.84
CA ASP A 180 23.02 -3.29 7.25
C ASP A 180 21.65 -3.58 7.90
N ALA A 181 20.60 -2.83 7.53
CA ALA A 181 19.23 -3.11 7.95
C ALA A 181 18.70 -4.44 7.38
N SER A 182 18.92 -4.71 6.08
CA SER A 182 18.56 -5.99 5.45
C SER A 182 19.30 -7.18 6.06
N ASN A 183 20.57 -6.98 6.45
CA ASN A 183 21.36 -7.99 7.17
C ASN A 183 20.78 -8.26 8.56
N TYR A 184 20.41 -7.21 9.30
CA TYR A 184 19.77 -7.33 10.61
C TYR A 184 18.41 -8.06 10.53
N ILE A 185 17.58 -7.77 9.52
CA ILE A 185 16.31 -8.48 9.29
C ILE A 185 16.57 -9.95 8.95
N TYR A 186 17.48 -10.23 8.02
CA TYR A 186 17.89 -11.59 7.64
C TYR A 186 18.38 -12.41 8.84
N ASP A 187 19.27 -11.85 9.67
CA ASP A 187 19.85 -12.54 10.83
C ASP A 187 18.79 -12.79 11.91
N THR A 188 17.90 -11.82 12.15
CA THR A 188 16.76 -11.95 13.09
C THR A 188 15.84 -13.09 12.67
N LEU A 189 15.46 -13.15 11.39
CA LEU A 189 14.59 -14.18 10.84
C LEU A 189 15.30 -15.55 10.80
N SER A 190 16.59 -15.58 10.48
CA SER A 190 17.40 -16.81 10.48
C SER A 190 17.53 -17.39 11.89
N SER A 191 17.65 -16.54 12.91
CA SER A 191 17.61 -16.96 14.32
C SER A 191 16.25 -17.53 14.72
N ILE A 192 15.14 -16.99 14.21
CA ILE A 192 13.78 -17.52 14.46
C ILE A 192 13.58 -18.88 13.76
N ALA A 193 14.14 -19.04 12.55
CA ALA A 193 14.09 -20.26 11.75
C ALA A 193 15.07 -21.37 12.21
N ALA A 194 16.00 -21.07 13.13
CA ALA A 194 17.05 -22.00 13.54
C ALA A 194 16.49 -23.33 14.09
N GLY A 195 16.86 -24.44 13.45
CA GLY A 195 16.40 -25.79 13.80
C GLY A 195 14.94 -26.11 13.42
N LYS A 196 14.26 -25.25 12.65
CA LYS A 196 12.85 -25.40 12.29
C LYS A 196 12.70 -26.07 10.93
N SER A 197 12.33 -27.35 10.92
CA SER A 197 12.07 -28.09 9.68
C SER A 197 10.97 -27.42 8.85
N GLY A 198 11.25 -27.19 7.57
CA GLY A 198 10.31 -26.54 6.64
C GLY A 198 10.27 -25.01 6.73
N VAL A 199 11.17 -24.37 7.50
CA VAL A 199 11.30 -22.92 7.54
C VAL A 199 12.64 -22.51 6.91
N THR A 200 12.61 -21.53 6.00
CA THR A 200 13.80 -21.04 5.28
C THR A 200 13.81 -19.52 5.20
N VAL A 201 15.00 -18.91 5.25
CA VAL A 201 15.19 -17.46 5.04
C VAL A 201 16.21 -17.28 3.92
N THR A 202 15.94 -16.35 3.01
CA THR A 202 16.73 -16.11 1.79
C THR A 202 16.83 -14.62 1.49
N LYS A 203 17.89 -14.21 0.79
CA LYS A 203 18.04 -12.87 0.21
C LYS A 203 17.73 -12.92 -1.28
N PHE A 204 16.97 -11.96 -1.78
CA PHE A 204 16.79 -11.69 -3.20
C PHE A 204 17.70 -10.51 -3.56
N SER A 205 18.64 -10.76 -4.48
CA SER A 205 19.67 -9.78 -4.85
C SER A 205 19.22 -8.86 -5.97
N HIS A 206 19.55 -7.58 -5.80
CA HIS A 206 19.26 -6.49 -6.73
C HIS A 206 20.54 -5.89 -7.32
N SER A 207 20.40 -4.87 -8.18
CA SER A 207 21.51 -4.09 -8.74
C SER A 207 22.11 -3.03 -7.78
N TRP A 208 21.55 -2.91 -6.57
CA TRP A 208 21.97 -1.99 -5.50
C TRP A 208 22.40 -2.73 -4.22
N ALA A 209 22.77 -1.97 -3.18
CA ALA A 209 23.39 -2.48 -1.96
C ALA A 209 22.42 -3.32 -1.10
N GLN A 210 21.27 -2.78 -0.74
CA GLN A 210 20.24 -3.47 0.04
C GLN A 210 19.66 -4.67 -0.74
N GLN A 211 19.15 -5.68 -0.03
CA GLN A 211 18.66 -6.95 -0.59
C GLN A 211 17.29 -7.26 -0.01
N SER A 212 16.26 -7.50 -0.83
CA SER A 212 14.95 -7.89 -0.27
C SER A 212 15.06 -9.24 0.46
N ILE A 213 14.44 -9.37 1.64
CA ILE A 213 14.48 -10.59 2.44
C ILE A 213 13.18 -11.39 2.22
N ILE A 214 13.31 -12.70 2.00
CA ILE A 214 12.16 -13.61 1.88
C ILE A 214 12.31 -14.75 2.90
N ALA A 215 11.43 -14.78 3.90
CA ALA A 215 11.27 -15.89 4.83
C ALA A 215 10.05 -16.73 4.44
N ARG A 216 10.14 -18.06 4.51
CA ARG A 216 9.10 -18.98 4.05
C ARG A 216 8.83 -20.07 5.07
N ILE A 217 7.55 -20.33 5.33
CA ILE A 217 7.04 -21.53 5.98
C ILE A 217 6.49 -22.44 4.87
N ALA A 218 7.08 -23.62 4.71
CA ALA A 218 6.72 -24.55 3.66
C ALA A 218 5.33 -25.16 3.86
N GLY A 219 4.57 -25.22 2.77
CA GLY A 219 3.28 -25.90 2.71
C GLY A 219 3.40 -27.40 2.41
N SER A 220 2.32 -27.97 1.90
CA SER A 220 2.21 -29.37 1.47
C SER A 220 3.21 -29.79 0.38
N SER A 221 3.69 -28.85 -0.44
CA SER A 221 4.73 -29.07 -1.45
C SER A 221 5.42 -27.75 -1.84
N SER A 222 6.59 -27.83 -2.48
CA SER A 222 7.32 -26.67 -3.00
C SER A 222 6.52 -25.86 -4.02
N SER A 223 5.67 -26.52 -4.79
CA SER A 223 4.78 -25.96 -5.82
C SER A 223 3.37 -25.62 -5.32
N ALA A 224 3.04 -25.85 -4.05
CA ALA A 224 1.75 -25.43 -3.50
C ALA A 224 1.60 -23.89 -3.58
N PRO A 225 0.38 -23.35 -3.71
CA PRO A 225 0.17 -21.92 -3.89
C PRO A 225 0.76 -21.09 -2.76
N ILE A 226 1.14 -19.86 -3.05
CA ILE A 226 1.84 -18.96 -2.12
C ILE A 226 0.86 -17.92 -1.57
N VAL A 227 0.78 -17.84 -0.24
CA VAL A 227 0.23 -16.68 0.49
C VAL A 227 1.42 -15.77 0.82
N VAL A 228 1.41 -14.54 0.32
CA VAL A 228 2.46 -13.55 0.54
C VAL A 228 1.99 -12.53 1.58
N LEU A 229 2.87 -12.18 2.51
CA LEU A 229 2.75 -11.01 3.36
C LEU A 229 3.98 -10.13 3.11
N GLY A 230 3.74 -8.84 2.87
CA GLY A 230 4.73 -7.88 2.42
C GLY A 230 4.78 -6.62 3.29
N ALA A 231 5.95 -6.01 3.33
CA ALA A 231 6.31 -4.76 4.00
C ALA A 231 7.60 -4.26 3.32
N HIS A 232 7.91 -2.97 3.33
CA HIS A 232 9.23 -2.51 2.86
C HIS A 232 10.22 -2.35 4.02
N GLU A 233 11.52 -2.38 3.73
CA GLU A 233 12.58 -2.31 4.73
C GLU A 233 13.53 -1.10 4.56
N ASP A 234 13.41 -0.32 3.48
CA ASP A 234 14.09 0.96 3.38
C ASP A 234 13.38 2.11 4.13
N SER A 235 13.95 3.30 4.04
CA SER A 235 13.41 4.59 4.48
C SER A 235 14.20 5.72 3.83
N ILE A 236 13.52 6.79 3.42
CA ILE A 236 14.10 7.97 2.77
C ILE A 236 14.06 9.21 3.68
N ASN A 237 14.95 10.14 3.36
CA ASN A 237 14.74 11.54 3.69
C ASN A 237 14.61 12.31 2.37
N GLN A 238 13.43 12.84 2.01
CA GLN A 238 13.20 13.50 0.71
C GLN A 238 14.13 14.71 0.42
N SER A 239 14.75 15.28 1.47
CA SER A 239 15.72 16.38 1.36
C SER A 239 17.15 15.90 1.14
N ASN A 240 17.48 14.66 1.53
CA ASN A 240 18.78 14.02 1.31
C ASN A 240 18.65 12.49 1.48
N PRO A 241 18.30 11.73 0.43
CA PRO A 241 18.07 10.29 0.54
C PRO A 241 19.28 9.49 1.03
N MET A 242 20.49 9.83 0.55
CA MET A 242 21.70 9.04 0.81
C MET A 242 22.21 9.18 2.25
N SER A 243 22.23 10.39 2.81
CA SER A 243 22.85 10.64 4.13
C SER A 243 21.98 11.45 5.11
N GLY A 244 20.80 11.90 4.71
CA GLY A 244 19.81 12.46 5.61
C GLY A 244 19.33 11.42 6.63
N ARG A 245 18.97 11.87 7.83
CA ARG A 245 18.38 11.01 8.85
C ARG A 245 16.95 10.64 8.43
N ALA A 246 16.66 9.35 8.39
CA ALA A 246 15.34 8.79 8.12
C ALA A 246 15.12 7.60 9.06
N PRO A 247 14.65 7.81 10.30
CA PRO A 247 14.46 6.71 11.23
C PRO A 247 13.44 5.71 10.70
N GLY A 248 12.45 6.17 9.90
CA GLY A 248 11.42 5.34 9.29
C GLY A 248 10.77 4.47 10.34
N ALA A 249 10.23 5.09 11.38
CA ALA A 249 9.69 4.40 12.53
C ALA A 249 8.32 3.80 12.23
N ASP A 250 7.48 4.57 11.56
CA ASP A 250 6.16 4.15 11.11
C ASP A 250 6.22 3.58 9.69
N ASP A 251 6.87 4.36 8.82
CA ASP A 251 7.12 4.19 7.38
C ASP A 251 8.45 3.44 7.13
N ASP A 252 8.39 2.31 6.41
CA ASP A 252 7.65 1.17 6.99
C ASP A 252 8.38 0.40 8.11
N GLY A 253 8.87 1.13 9.11
CA GLY A 253 9.36 0.51 10.33
C GLY A 253 8.31 -0.37 11.03
N THR A 254 7.02 -0.01 10.97
CA THR A 254 5.99 -0.78 11.68
C THR A 254 5.53 -2.03 10.95
N GLY A 255 5.23 -1.99 9.65
CA GLY A 255 4.89 -3.16 8.83
C GLY A 255 6.04 -4.17 8.81
N ALA A 256 7.28 -3.70 8.66
CA ALA A 256 8.46 -4.56 8.76
C ALA A 256 8.52 -5.36 10.07
N VAL A 257 8.25 -4.75 11.23
CA VAL A 257 8.26 -5.47 12.53
C VAL A 257 6.98 -6.23 12.82
N ASN A 258 5.86 -5.87 12.20
CA ASN A 258 4.62 -6.67 12.20
C ASN A 258 4.93 -8.04 11.58
N LEU A 259 5.55 -8.07 10.40
CA LEU A 259 5.91 -9.34 9.74
C LEU A 259 6.89 -10.19 10.57
N ILE A 260 7.90 -9.57 11.21
CA ILE A 260 8.87 -10.31 12.04
C ILE A 260 8.15 -10.98 13.20
N GLU A 261 7.25 -10.27 13.88
CA GLU A 261 6.51 -10.78 15.04
C GLU A 261 5.46 -11.84 14.65
N VAL A 262 4.76 -11.68 13.52
CA VAL A 262 3.83 -12.69 12.97
C VAL A 262 4.58 -13.97 12.59
N PHE A 263 5.69 -13.85 11.85
CA PHE A 263 6.54 -14.98 11.50
C PHE A 263 7.05 -15.70 12.76
N ARG A 264 7.54 -14.95 13.75
CA ARG A 264 7.97 -15.49 15.04
C ARG A 264 6.85 -16.27 15.75
N VAL A 265 5.63 -15.74 15.81
CA VAL A 265 4.49 -16.44 16.46
C VAL A 265 4.15 -17.75 15.76
N LEU A 266 4.10 -17.76 14.42
CA LEU A 266 3.79 -18.97 13.65
C LEU A 266 4.89 -20.04 13.78
N VAL A 267 6.16 -19.64 13.69
CA VAL A 267 7.32 -20.54 13.80
C VAL A 267 7.57 -21.04 15.24
N ALA A 268 7.24 -20.22 16.24
CA ALA A 268 7.27 -20.64 17.65
C ALA A 268 6.21 -21.70 17.95
N ASN A 269 4.98 -21.52 17.44
CA ASN A 269 3.86 -22.44 17.64
C ASN A 269 3.82 -23.62 16.64
N GLY A 270 4.85 -23.79 15.81
CA GLY A 270 5.00 -24.96 14.93
C GLY A 270 3.94 -25.05 13.82
N PHE A 271 3.52 -23.91 13.28
CA PHE A 271 2.54 -23.83 12.19
C PHE A 271 2.96 -24.65 10.96
N LYS A 272 2.02 -25.41 10.41
CA LYS A 272 2.18 -26.29 9.25
C LYS A 272 1.05 -26.03 8.25
N PRO A 273 1.20 -25.06 7.34
CA PRO A 273 0.17 -24.72 6.36
C PRO A 273 0.05 -25.80 5.26
N THR A 274 -1.05 -25.81 4.51
CA THR A 274 -1.17 -26.61 3.27
C THR A 274 -0.64 -25.84 2.06
N LYS A 275 -0.82 -24.52 2.03
CA LYS A 275 -0.19 -23.58 1.09
C LYS A 275 1.20 -23.16 1.60
N ASN A 276 2.04 -22.62 0.74
CA ASN A 276 3.26 -21.96 1.20
C ASN A 276 2.91 -20.58 1.76
N VAL A 277 3.54 -20.18 2.86
CA VAL A 277 3.39 -18.83 3.41
C VAL A 277 4.74 -18.14 3.40
N GLU A 278 4.83 -17.02 2.69
CA GLU A 278 6.05 -16.24 2.51
C GLU A 278 5.88 -14.84 3.10
N PHE A 279 6.91 -14.39 3.81
CA PHE A 279 7.04 -13.06 4.40
C PHE A 279 8.16 -12.35 3.66
N HIS A 280 7.85 -11.21 3.06
CA HIS A 280 8.73 -10.44 2.18
C HIS A 280 9.00 -9.07 2.80
N TRP A 281 10.28 -8.71 2.90
CA TRP A 281 10.74 -7.37 3.21
C TRP A 281 11.34 -6.79 1.92
N TYR A 282 10.66 -5.82 1.32
CA TYR A 282 11.05 -5.26 0.04
C TYR A 282 12.07 -4.14 0.20
N SER A 283 13.07 -4.14 -0.68
CA SER A 283 14.09 -3.10 -0.77
C SER A 283 13.80 -2.17 -1.94
N GLY A 284 13.87 -0.85 -1.73
CA GLY A 284 13.72 0.13 -2.80
C GLY A 284 12.27 0.44 -3.16
N GLU A 285 11.35 0.37 -2.18
CA GLU A 285 9.97 0.88 -2.35
C GLU A 285 10.05 2.37 -2.70
N GLU A 286 10.74 3.13 -1.85
CA GLU A 286 11.05 4.57 -1.93
C GLU A 286 11.82 4.97 -3.20
N GLY A 287 12.36 3.97 -3.92
CA GLY A 287 13.00 4.12 -5.22
C GLY A 287 12.04 4.06 -6.40
N GLY A 288 10.76 3.76 -6.19
CA GLY A 288 9.73 3.51 -7.21
C GLY A 288 9.32 2.03 -7.33
N LEU A 289 9.02 1.38 -6.20
CA LEU A 289 8.56 -0.02 -6.11
C LEU A 289 9.57 -1.05 -6.68
N LEU A 290 10.86 -0.76 -6.57
CA LEU A 290 11.93 -1.49 -7.26
C LEU A 290 11.97 -2.98 -6.89
N GLY A 291 12.11 -3.28 -5.59
CA GLY A 291 12.30 -4.66 -5.12
C GLY A 291 11.06 -5.53 -5.23
N SER A 292 9.87 -4.97 -4.98
CA SER A 292 8.61 -5.72 -5.12
C SER A 292 8.24 -5.95 -6.58
N ASN A 293 8.47 -5.00 -7.50
CA ASN A 293 8.22 -5.24 -8.91
C ASN A 293 9.24 -6.24 -9.49
N ALA A 294 10.50 -6.19 -9.08
CA ALA A 294 11.49 -7.23 -9.44
C ALA A 294 11.05 -8.63 -8.98
N ILE A 295 10.62 -8.77 -7.73
CA ILE A 295 10.12 -10.05 -7.17
C ILE A 295 8.83 -10.50 -7.86
N ALA A 296 7.81 -9.66 -7.97
CA ALA A 296 6.54 -10.02 -8.60
C ALA A 296 6.72 -10.39 -10.09
N THR A 297 7.57 -9.66 -10.82
CA THR A 297 7.89 -9.96 -12.23
C THR A 297 8.64 -11.30 -12.33
N ASN A 298 9.58 -11.57 -11.44
CA ASN A 298 10.26 -12.87 -11.36
C ASN A 298 9.29 -14.02 -11.02
N TYR A 299 8.35 -13.82 -10.10
CA TYR A 299 7.35 -14.83 -9.71
C TYR A 299 6.44 -15.20 -10.90
N LYS A 300 6.03 -14.21 -11.70
CA LYS A 300 5.29 -14.39 -12.94
C LYS A 300 6.10 -15.09 -14.02
N ALA A 301 7.37 -14.71 -14.21
CA ALA A 301 8.27 -15.36 -15.17
C ALA A 301 8.54 -16.84 -14.81
N ALA A 302 8.68 -17.14 -13.51
CA ALA A 302 8.87 -18.48 -12.98
C ALA A 302 7.57 -19.30 -12.88
N GLY A 303 6.41 -18.75 -13.24
CA GLY A 303 5.12 -19.43 -13.17
C GLY A 303 4.66 -19.79 -11.75
N LYS A 304 5.13 -19.08 -10.71
CA LYS A 304 4.72 -19.33 -9.32
C LYS A 304 3.23 -19.05 -9.15
N SER A 305 2.50 -20.02 -8.58
CA SER A 305 1.09 -19.85 -8.18
C SER A 305 1.02 -18.99 -6.93
N VAL A 306 0.46 -17.78 -7.03
CA VAL A 306 0.23 -16.88 -5.89
C VAL A 306 -1.26 -16.79 -5.66
N TYR A 307 -1.68 -17.13 -4.44
CA TYR A 307 -3.07 -17.22 -4.02
C TYR A 307 -3.58 -15.87 -3.49
N ALA A 308 -2.76 -15.17 -2.71
CA ALA A 308 -3.06 -13.86 -2.14
C ALA A 308 -1.78 -13.13 -1.72
N MET A 309 -1.78 -11.80 -1.78
CA MET A 309 -0.77 -10.94 -1.18
C MET A 309 -1.40 -9.90 -0.24
N LEU A 310 -0.83 -9.71 0.95
CA LEU A 310 -1.17 -8.63 1.88
C LEU A 310 0.04 -7.71 2.02
N GLN A 311 -0.13 -6.40 1.80
CA GLN A 311 0.83 -5.42 2.28
C GLN A 311 0.45 -4.99 3.70
N LEU A 312 1.42 -4.94 4.61
CA LEU A 312 1.38 -4.12 5.82
C LEU A 312 2.40 -3.02 5.61
N ASP A 313 1.95 -1.78 5.64
CA ASP A 313 2.75 -0.60 5.31
C ASP A 313 2.08 0.60 6.00
N MET A 314 2.82 1.27 6.89
CA MET A 314 2.32 2.20 7.91
C MET A 314 1.15 1.64 8.74
N THR A 315 1.46 1.26 9.98
CA THR A 315 0.50 0.65 10.93
C THR A 315 0.52 1.31 12.31
N GLY A 316 1.41 2.28 12.53
CA GLY A 316 1.76 2.80 13.84
C GLY A 316 0.94 4.00 14.30
N TYR A 317 0.46 4.86 13.41
CA TYR A 317 -0.04 6.17 13.77
C TYR A 317 -1.56 6.28 13.78
N VAL A 318 -2.06 7.04 14.75
CA VAL A 318 -3.46 7.47 14.86
C VAL A 318 -3.47 8.97 15.12
N LYS A 319 -3.95 9.75 14.15
CA LYS A 319 -3.99 11.21 14.23
C LYS A 319 -4.65 11.70 15.52
N PRO A 320 -3.99 12.56 16.31
CA PRO A 320 -4.53 13.06 17.57
C PRO A 320 -5.93 13.66 17.43
N GLY A 321 -6.85 13.24 18.32
CA GLY A 321 -8.25 13.65 18.30
C GLY A 321 -9.15 12.81 17.36
N THR A 322 -8.62 11.79 16.68
CA THR A 322 -9.40 10.86 15.85
C THR A 322 -9.55 9.48 16.51
N THR A 323 -10.18 8.52 15.82
CA THR A 323 -10.25 7.10 16.22
C THR A 323 -9.58 6.27 15.16
N GLY A 324 -8.62 5.41 15.54
CA GLY A 324 -7.90 4.53 14.61
C GLY A 324 -8.82 3.52 13.91
N THR A 325 -8.55 3.26 12.64
CA THR A 325 -9.27 2.30 11.79
C THR A 325 -8.30 1.46 10.95
N ILE A 326 -8.67 0.23 10.62
CA ILE A 326 -7.97 -0.53 9.58
C ILE A 326 -8.56 -0.11 8.24
N THR A 327 -7.84 0.70 7.48
CA THR A 327 -8.39 1.40 6.32
C THR A 327 -7.95 0.72 5.05
N LEU A 328 -8.89 0.11 4.34
CA LEU A 328 -8.56 -0.66 3.14
C LEU A 328 -8.42 0.24 1.92
N VAL A 329 -7.28 0.14 1.22
CA VAL A 329 -7.08 0.77 -0.09
C VAL A 329 -7.88 0.00 -1.16
N THR A 330 -8.61 0.73 -1.99
CA THR A 330 -9.63 0.18 -2.91
C THR A 330 -9.36 0.38 -4.40
N ASP A 331 -8.39 1.24 -4.75
CA ASP A 331 -7.70 1.26 -6.03
C ASP A 331 -6.47 0.34 -5.99
N ASN A 332 -6.03 -0.16 -7.15
CA ASN A 332 -4.85 -1.02 -7.32
C ASN A 332 -4.82 -2.30 -6.43
N THR A 333 -5.96 -2.74 -5.88
CA THR A 333 -6.14 -3.98 -5.10
C THR A 333 -7.18 -4.92 -5.72
N ASP A 334 -7.14 -6.21 -5.35
CA ASP A 334 -8.19 -7.17 -5.70
C ASP A 334 -9.38 -7.02 -4.74
N ALA A 335 -10.52 -6.57 -5.26
CA ALA A 335 -11.71 -6.32 -4.46
C ALA A 335 -12.24 -7.55 -3.71
N THR A 336 -11.96 -8.78 -4.17
CA THR A 336 -12.36 -10.00 -3.45
C THR A 336 -11.47 -10.22 -2.24
N LEU A 337 -10.16 -9.98 -2.38
CA LEU A 337 -9.19 -10.08 -1.30
C LEU A 337 -9.36 -8.95 -0.28
N THR A 338 -9.62 -7.73 -0.73
CA THR A 338 -9.91 -6.58 0.15
C THR A 338 -11.16 -6.83 1.01
N ASN A 339 -12.25 -7.37 0.44
CA ASN A 339 -13.43 -7.79 1.22
C ASN A 339 -13.14 -8.96 2.18
N TYR A 340 -12.22 -9.86 1.83
CA TYR A 340 -11.76 -10.92 2.72
C TYR A 340 -10.94 -10.37 3.90
N VAL A 341 -10.07 -9.37 3.69
CA VAL A 341 -9.33 -8.70 4.77
C VAL A 341 -10.27 -7.91 5.70
N ILE A 342 -11.33 -7.28 5.17
CA ILE A 342 -12.42 -6.71 6.00
C ILE A 342 -13.07 -7.78 6.88
N SER A 343 -13.27 -8.99 6.33
CA SER A 343 -13.84 -10.12 7.07
C SER A 343 -12.90 -10.67 8.16
N LEU A 344 -11.57 -10.67 7.91
CA LEU A 344 -10.57 -10.95 8.95
C LEU A 344 -10.60 -9.89 10.06
N ALA A 345 -10.64 -8.61 9.71
CA ALA A 345 -10.72 -7.52 10.69
C ALA A 345 -11.97 -7.64 11.57
N GLY A 346 -13.14 -7.88 10.98
CA GLY A 346 -14.38 -8.13 11.74
C GLY A 346 -14.36 -9.36 12.65
N ALA A 347 -13.45 -10.32 12.43
CA ALA A 347 -13.31 -11.52 13.25
C ALA A 347 -12.21 -11.44 14.33
N TYR A 348 -11.17 -10.62 14.12
CA TYR A 348 -9.92 -10.65 14.87
C TYR A 348 -9.39 -9.30 15.39
N SER A 349 -9.85 -8.17 14.85
CA SER A 349 -9.48 -6.81 15.28
C SER A 349 -10.37 -6.33 16.44
N SER A 350 -9.86 -5.39 17.25
CA SER A 350 -10.68 -4.59 18.17
C SER A 350 -11.19 -3.28 17.57
N ILE A 351 -10.57 -2.79 16.49
CA ILE A 351 -10.89 -1.52 15.82
C ILE A 351 -11.65 -1.74 14.51
N LYS A 352 -12.42 -0.72 14.09
CA LYS A 352 -13.29 -0.78 12.90
C LYS A 352 -12.50 -0.69 11.61
N THR A 353 -13.06 -1.23 10.54
CA THR A 353 -12.57 -0.99 9.17
C THR A 353 -13.08 0.31 8.59
N ALA A 354 -12.29 0.91 7.71
CA ALA A 354 -12.66 1.99 6.80
C ALA A 354 -12.17 1.66 5.37
N THR A 355 -12.40 2.54 4.41
CA THR A 355 -11.95 2.39 3.01
C THR A 355 -11.39 3.70 2.49
N THR A 356 -10.36 3.63 1.64
CA THR A 356 -9.70 4.80 1.04
C THR A 356 -9.14 4.46 -0.35
N THR A 357 -8.48 5.44 -0.98
CA THR A 357 -7.76 5.30 -2.25
C THR A 357 -6.43 6.02 -2.14
N CYS A 358 -5.36 5.47 -2.73
CA CYS A 358 -4.00 6.01 -2.60
C CYS A 358 -3.38 6.52 -3.92
N GLY A 359 -3.99 6.23 -5.07
CA GLY A 359 -3.41 6.54 -6.38
C GLY A 359 -2.49 5.45 -6.92
N TYR A 360 -1.77 5.78 -7.99
CA TYR A 360 -0.97 4.81 -8.76
C TYR A 360 0.39 4.56 -8.11
N GLY A 361 0.76 3.29 -7.88
CA GLY A 361 2.09 2.93 -7.40
C GLY A 361 2.43 3.55 -6.05
N CYS A 362 1.51 3.47 -5.08
CA CYS A 362 1.65 4.10 -3.76
C CYS A 362 2.30 3.21 -2.68
N SER A 363 2.53 1.91 -2.98
CA SER A 363 3.12 0.89 -2.10
C SER A 363 3.19 -0.47 -2.84
N ASP A 364 4.00 -1.43 -2.35
CA ASP A 364 4.37 -2.69 -3.02
C ASP A 364 3.21 -3.59 -3.46
N HIS A 365 2.02 -3.49 -2.85
CA HIS A 365 0.83 -4.20 -3.31
C HIS A 365 0.54 -3.92 -4.80
N SER A 366 0.85 -2.71 -5.27
CA SER A 366 0.70 -2.29 -6.66
C SER A 366 1.58 -3.14 -7.60
N SER A 367 2.77 -3.56 -7.17
CA SER A 367 3.64 -4.45 -7.96
C SER A 367 3.01 -5.81 -8.23
N TRP A 368 2.33 -6.38 -7.23
CA TRP A 368 1.63 -7.66 -7.38
C TRP A 368 0.41 -7.52 -8.29
N THR A 369 -0.39 -6.46 -8.11
CA THR A 369 -1.53 -6.14 -8.98
C THR A 369 -1.10 -5.89 -10.44
N ARG A 370 -0.05 -5.09 -10.67
CA ARG A 370 0.56 -4.82 -11.99
C ARG A 370 0.92 -6.11 -12.71
N GLN A 371 1.48 -7.08 -12.00
CA GLN A 371 1.85 -8.35 -12.59
C GLN A 371 0.65 -9.29 -12.80
N GLY A 372 -0.47 -9.05 -12.13
CA GLY A 372 -1.76 -9.73 -12.30
C GLY A 372 -2.14 -10.66 -11.15
N PHE A 373 -1.41 -10.59 -10.03
CA PHE A 373 -1.68 -11.32 -8.80
C PHE A 373 -2.66 -10.53 -7.90
N PRO A 374 -3.47 -11.20 -7.06
CA PRO A 374 -4.41 -10.51 -6.18
C PRO A 374 -3.68 -10.00 -4.93
N ALA A 375 -3.72 -8.68 -4.72
CA ALA A 375 -3.14 -8.00 -3.58
C ALA A 375 -4.18 -7.17 -2.82
N ALA A 376 -4.01 -7.01 -1.51
CA ALA A 376 -4.80 -6.11 -0.67
C ALA A 376 -3.90 -5.35 0.31
N PHE A 377 -4.33 -4.13 0.65
CA PHE A 377 -3.55 -3.21 1.47
C PHE A 377 -4.43 -2.56 2.55
N PRO A 378 -4.41 -3.08 3.79
CA PRO A 378 -4.83 -2.35 4.98
C PRO A 378 -3.77 -1.31 5.39
N PHE A 379 -4.18 -0.05 5.43
CA PHE A 379 -3.40 1.12 5.85
C PHE A 379 -3.91 1.65 7.21
N GLU A 380 -3.05 2.31 7.98
CA GLU A 380 -3.36 2.82 9.33
C GLU A 380 -4.54 3.79 9.45
N SER A 381 -4.87 4.50 8.36
CA SER A 381 -5.76 5.66 8.39
C SER A 381 -6.34 5.92 7.00
N THR A 382 -7.15 6.97 6.84
CA THR A 382 -7.43 7.55 5.51
C THR A 382 -6.33 8.55 5.18
N PHE A 383 -5.88 8.67 3.92
CA PHE A 383 -4.86 9.61 3.39
C PHE A 383 -5.10 11.14 3.58
N SER A 384 -5.98 11.53 4.50
CA SER A 384 -6.06 12.89 5.07
C SER A 384 -5.71 12.93 6.56
N ASN A 385 -5.35 11.79 7.14
CA ASN A 385 -5.19 11.52 8.57
C ASN A 385 -4.02 10.58 8.91
N ASP A 386 -3.15 10.36 7.94
CA ASP A 386 -1.85 9.67 8.00
C ASP A 386 -0.82 10.45 8.83
N ASN A 387 0.30 9.79 9.12
CA ASN A 387 1.46 10.35 9.81
C ASN A 387 2.12 11.49 9.00
N PRO A 388 2.02 12.76 9.42
CA PRO A 388 2.55 13.90 8.64
C PRO A 388 4.07 14.07 8.75
N ASN A 389 4.79 13.04 9.22
CA ASN A 389 6.24 13.06 9.46
C ASN A 389 7.02 12.08 8.57
N ILE A 390 6.34 11.28 7.74
CA ILE A 390 6.94 10.27 6.84
C ILE A 390 8.02 10.84 5.92
N HIS A 391 8.86 9.97 5.37
CA HIS A 391 9.96 10.33 4.48
C HIS A 391 10.93 11.39 5.03
N SER A 392 11.08 11.48 6.37
CA SER A 392 11.79 12.57 7.05
C SER A 392 12.55 12.14 8.32
N ALA A 393 13.30 13.08 8.89
CA ALA A 393 13.99 12.89 10.17
C ALA A 393 13.06 12.89 11.40
N ALA A 394 11.80 13.31 11.24
CA ALA A 394 10.83 13.43 12.32
C ALA A 394 10.00 12.16 12.54
N ASP A 395 9.85 11.29 11.54
CA ASP A 395 9.15 10.02 11.73
C ASP A 395 9.89 9.14 12.74
N THR A 396 9.29 9.01 13.92
CA THR A 396 9.88 8.45 15.12
C THR A 396 8.79 7.90 16.02
N THR A 397 9.10 6.89 16.85
CA THR A 397 8.17 6.36 17.86
C THR A 397 7.84 7.35 19.00
N SER A 398 8.18 8.63 18.84
CA SER A 398 7.93 9.73 19.78
C SER A 398 6.99 10.80 19.22
N VAL A 399 6.51 10.67 17.96
CA VAL A 399 5.51 11.60 17.41
C VAL A 399 4.16 11.43 18.12
N THR A 400 3.46 12.54 18.34
CA THR A 400 2.13 12.52 18.96
C THR A 400 1.12 11.87 18.01
N GLY A 401 0.77 10.62 18.29
CA GLY A 401 -0.11 9.79 17.47
C GLY A 401 0.42 8.36 17.27
N PHE A 402 1.72 8.13 17.45
CA PHE A 402 2.30 6.79 17.39
C PHE A 402 1.73 5.87 18.49
N SER A 403 1.33 4.66 18.11
CA SER A 403 0.42 3.80 18.87
C SER A 403 0.74 2.31 18.65
N TRP A 404 1.52 1.73 19.55
CA TRP A 404 1.77 0.28 19.55
C TRP A 404 0.48 -0.56 19.65
N SER A 405 -0.57 -0.02 20.26
CA SER A 405 -1.90 -0.64 20.29
C SER A 405 -2.61 -0.67 18.93
N HIS A 406 -2.34 0.29 18.04
CA HIS A 406 -2.87 0.31 16.67
C HIS A 406 -2.13 -0.71 15.81
N SER A 407 -0.79 -0.63 15.79
CA SER A 407 0.07 -1.56 15.04
C SER A 407 -0.12 -3.03 15.46
N LEU A 408 -0.43 -3.29 16.73
CA LEU A 408 -0.79 -4.64 17.18
C LEU A 408 -2.04 -5.19 16.48
N GLU A 409 -3.03 -4.37 16.11
CA GLU A 409 -4.20 -4.84 15.36
C GLU A 409 -3.82 -5.28 13.93
N PHE A 410 -2.89 -4.58 13.28
CA PHE A 410 -2.35 -4.99 11.97
C PHE A 410 -1.57 -6.31 12.07
N ALA A 411 -0.81 -6.51 13.15
CA ALA A 411 -0.13 -7.78 13.42
C ALA A 411 -1.13 -8.94 13.63
N LYS A 412 -2.31 -8.67 14.22
CA LYS A 412 -3.42 -9.65 14.29
C LYS A 412 -3.98 -9.96 12.90
N ILE A 413 -4.13 -8.97 12.01
CA ILE A 413 -4.57 -9.21 10.63
C ILE A 413 -3.55 -10.05 9.87
N GLY A 414 -2.26 -9.71 9.93
CA GLY A 414 -1.19 -10.49 9.30
C GLY A 414 -1.17 -11.95 9.80
N LEU A 415 -1.26 -12.15 11.11
CA LEU A 415 -1.35 -13.49 11.70
C LEU A 415 -2.59 -14.27 11.23
N ALA A 416 -3.75 -13.61 11.20
CA ALA A 416 -5.00 -14.22 10.76
C ALA A 416 -5.00 -14.55 9.25
N PHE A 417 -4.46 -13.66 8.42
CA PHE A 417 -4.32 -13.84 6.97
C PHE A 417 -3.41 -15.01 6.63
N ALA A 418 -2.21 -15.03 7.24
CA ALA A 418 -1.24 -16.12 7.10
C ALA A 418 -1.83 -17.47 7.52
N TYR A 419 -2.61 -17.51 8.61
CA TYR A 419 -3.18 -18.74 9.13
C TYR A 419 -4.42 -19.21 8.35
N GLU A 420 -5.41 -18.35 8.10
CA GLU A 420 -6.68 -18.72 7.45
C GLU A 420 -6.50 -19.09 5.97
N LEU A 421 -5.65 -18.34 5.23
CA LEU A 421 -5.36 -18.66 3.84
C LEU A 421 -4.31 -19.78 3.72
N GLY A 422 -3.39 -19.89 4.68
CA GLY A 422 -2.33 -20.90 4.69
C GLY A 422 -2.80 -22.32 5.04
N ALA A 423 -3.71 -22.47 6.01
CA ALA A 423 -4.09 -23.75 6.64
C ALA A 423 -5.08 -24.59 5.81
#